data_AF-A0A423I4J4-F1
#
_entry.id   AF-A0A423I4J4-F1
#
_cell.length_a   1.000
_cell.length_b   1.000
_cell.length_c   1.000
_cell.angle_alpha   90.00
_cell.angle_beta   90.00
_cell.angle_gamma   90.00
#
_symmetry.space_group_name_H-M   'P 1'
#
loop_
_entity.id
_entity.type
_entity.pdbx_description
1 polymer ?
#
loop_
_entity_poly.entity_id
_entity_poly.type
_entity_poly.pdbx_seq_one_letter_code
_entity_poly.pdbx_strand_id
1 'polypeptide(L)'
;MWRETKILLIDDDSVRRRDLAVILNFLGEENLPCGSHDWQQAVGSLSSSREVICVLIGTVNAPGALTGLLKTLATWDEFLPVLLMGDNSSVDLPEDQRRRVLSTLEMPPSYSKLLDSLHRAQVYREMYDQARERGRHREPNLFRSLVGTSRAIQHVRQMMQQVADTDASVLILGESGTGKEVVARNLHYHSKRRDAPFVPVNCGAIPAELLESELFGHEKGAFTGAITSRAGRFELANGGTLFLDEIGDMPLPMQVKLLRVLQERTFERVGSNKTQSVDVRIIAATHKNLESMIEIGTFREDLYYRLNVFPIEMAPLRERVEDIPLLMNELISRMEHEKRGSIRFNSAAIMSLCRHGWPGNVRELANLVERMAIMHPYGVIGVVELPKKFRYVDDEDEQLVDSLRSDLEERVAINGHTPDFTANAMLPPEGLDLKDYLGGLEQGLIQQALDDANGIVARAAERLRIRRTTLVEKMRKYGMSRRDGDEQADD
;
A
#
# COMPACT_ATOMS: atom_id res chain seq x y z
N MET A 1 13.22 -15.83 19.86
CA MET A 1 13.76 -15.39 21.15
C MET A 1 12.56 -14.97 21.97
N TRP A 2 12.14 -15.80 22.93
CA TRP A 2 10.98 -15.50 23.77
C TRP A 2 11.38 -14.29 24.61
N ARG A 3 10.73 -13.14 24.42
CA ARG A 3 11.02 -11.95 25.23
C ARG A 3 10.43 -12.22 26.62
N GLU A 4 11.28 -12.40 27.62
CA GLU A 4 10.87 -12.35 29.03
C GLU A 4 10.25 -10.98 29.27
N THR A 5 8.93 -10.96 29.33
CA THR A 5 8.14 -9.75 29.41
C THR A 5 7.23 -9.86 30.61
N LYS A 6 7.14 -8.75 31.36
CA LYS A 6 6.52 -8.70 32.68
C LYS A 6 5.30 -7.81 32.64
N ILE A 7 4.32 -8.15 33.47
CA ILE A 7 3.13 -7.33 33.72
C ILE A 7 3.30 -6.64 35.07
N LEU A 8 3.24 -5.31 35.10
CA LEU A 8 3.31 -4.56 36.35
C LEU A 8 1.93 -4.54 37.00
N LEU A 9 1.79 -5.14 38.17
CA LEU A 9 0.52 -5.20 38.90
C LEU A 9 0.58 -4.27 40.11
N ILE A 10 -0.13 -3.13 40.03
CA ILE A 10 -0.21 -2.13 41.10
C ILE A 10 -1.58 -2.22 41.77
N ASP A 11 -1.61 -2.71 42.99
CA ASP A 11 -2.83 -2.78 43.79
C ASP A 11 -2.52 -2.74 45.28
N ASP A 12 -3.17 -1.83 46.01
CA ASP A 12 -3.05 -1.72 47.47
C ASP A 12 -3.93 -2.75 48.20
N ASP A 13 -4.89 -3.38 47.52
CA ASP A 13 -5.60 -4.54 48.05
C ASP A 13 -4.69 -5.79 47.98
N SER A 14 -4.11 -6.13 49.13
CA SER A 14 -3.18 -7.26 49.26
C SER A 14 -3.78 -8.63 48.91
N VAL A 15 -5.09 -8.82 49.04
CA VAL A 15 -5.77 -10.08 48.71
C VAL A 15 -5.93 -10.17 47.20
N ARG A 16 -6.52 -9.13 46.59
CA ARG A 16 -6.74 -9.08 45.14
C ARG A 16 -5.44 -9.12 44.34
N ARG A 17 -4.39 -8.45 44.84
CA ARG A 17 -3.05 -8.50 44.26
C ARG A 17 -2.49 -9.92 44.24
N ARG A 18 -2.67 -10.67 45.33
CA ARG A 18 -2.20 -12.07 45.43
C ARG A 18 -2.98 -12.96 44.47
N ASP A 19 -4.30 -12.84 44.42
CA ASP A 19 -5.14 -13.67 43.56
C ASP A 19 -4.83 -13.42 42.08
N LEU A 20 -4.65 -12.17 41.67
CA LEU A 20 -4.25 -11.82 40.31
C LEU A 20 -2.85 -12.30 39.95
N ALA A 21 -1.89 -12.20 40.87
CA ALA A 21 -0.55 -12.73 40.65
C ALA A 21 -0.60 -14.25 40.41
N VAL A 22 -1.46 -14.98 41.14
CA VAL A 22 -1.68 -16.42 40.91
C VAL A 22 -2.29 -16.68 39.54
N ILE A 23 -3.29 -15.89 39.13
CA ILE A 23 -3.93 -16.02 37.81
C ILE A 23 -2.91 -15.76 36.68
N LEU A 24 -2.13 -14.68 36.76
CA LEU A 24 -1.12 -14.36 35.74
C LEU A 24 -0.02 -15.43 35.68
N ASN A 25 0.45 -15.93 36.82
CA ASN A 25 1.40 -17.04 36.86
C ASN A 25 0.82 -18.31 36.24
N PHE A 26 -0.47 -18.60 36.44
CA PHE A 26 -1.14 -19.73 35.81
C PHE A 26 -1.25 -19.58 34.29
N LEU A 27 -1.37 -18.35 33.79
CA LEU A 27 -1.36 -18.04 32.35
C LEU A 27 0.05 -18.09 31.74
N GLY A 28 1.10 -18.28 32.54
CA GLY A 28 2.49 -18.25 32.10
C GLY A 28 3.05 -16.84 31.90
N GLU A 29 2.36 -15.81 32.39
CA GLU A 29 2.76 -14.41 32.30
C GLU A 29 3.54 -13.99 33.55
N GLU A 30 4.79 -13.55 33.37
CA GLU A 30 5.57 -13.00 34.49
C GLU A 30 4.94 -11.70 35.00
N ASN A 31 4.91 -11.51 36.30
CA ASN A 31 4.29 -10.33 36.90
C ASN A 31 5.12 -9.76 38.05
N LEU A 32 4.97 -8.45 38.25
CA LEU A 32 5.58 -7.67 39.33
C LEU A 32 4.48 -7.10 40.23
N PRO A 33 4.03 -7.86 41.25
CA PRO A 33 3.03 -7.38 42.18
C PRO A 33 3.63 -6.36 43.16
N CYS A 34 3.08 -5.15 43.17
CA CYS A 34 3.51 -4.07 44.06
C CYS A 34 2.32 -3.22 44.55
N GLY A 35 2.55 -2.44 45.60
CA GLY A 35 1.60 -1.42 46.06
C GLY A 35 1.83 -0.09 45.35
N SER A 36 0.88 0.84 45.46
CA SER A 36 0.97 2.16 44.84
C SER A 36 2.09 3.04 45.39
N HIS A 37 2.61 2.73 46.58
CA HIS A 37 3.76 3.41 47.20
C HIS A 37 5.12 2.81 46.81
N ASP A 38 5.16 1.53 46.44
CA ASP A 38 6.41 0.75 46.30
C ASP A 38 6.73 0.36 44.85
N TRP A 39 5.87 0.69 43.89
CA TRP A 39 6.06 0.29 42.49
C TRP A 39 7.38 0.79 41.88
N GLN A 40 7.88 1.95 42.32
CA GLN A 40 9.16 2.49 41.86
C GLN A 40 10.35 1.60 42.29
N GLN A 41 10.27 1.01 43.48
CA GLN A 41 11.28 0.06 43.96
C GLN A 41 11.18 -1.27 43.20
N ALA A 42 9.95 -1.75 42.93
CA ALA A 42 9.72 -2.98 42.18
C ALA A 42 10.21 -2.89 40.73
N VAL A 43 10.09 -1.71 40.12
CA VAL A 43 10.58 -1.42 38.77
C VAL A 43 12.09 -1.16 38.74
N GLY A 44 12.69 -0.75 39.87
CA GLY A 44 14.13 -0.47 39.98
C GLY A 44 15.04 -1.67 39.73
N SER A 45 14.51 -2.90 39.80
CA SER A 45 15.25 -4.12 39.43
C SER A 45 15.26 -4.43 37.93
N LEU A 46 14.53 -3.66 37.11
CA LEU A 46 14.46 -3.86 35.67
C LEU A 46 15.59 -3.09 34.96
N SER A 47 16.17 -3.69 33.92
CA SER A 47 17.24 -3.04 33.15
C SER A 47 16.68 -1.98 32.20
N SER A 48 15.40 -2.12 31.81
CA SER A 48 14.71 -1.21 30.90
C SER A 48 13.21 -1.23 31.14
N SER A 49 12.53 -0.09 30.90
CA SER A 49 11.06 -0.05 30.92
C SER A 49 10.42 -0.96 29.85
N ARG A 50 11.19 -1.39 28.84
CA ARG A 50 10.78 -2.31 27.77
C ARG A 50 10.46 -3.72 28.26
N GLU A 51 10.95 -4.10 29.43
CA GLU A 51 10.63 -5.40 30.03
C GLU A 51 9.17 -5.45 30.52
N VAL A 52 8.48 -4.30 30.62
CA VAL A 52 7.08 -4.23 31.03
C VAL A 52 6.17 -4.05 29.81
N ILE A 53 5.23 -4.98 29.60
CA ILE A 53 4.23 -4.91 28.52
C ILE A 53 3.13 -3.92 28.89
N CYS A 54 2.56 -4.05 30.10
CA CYS A 54 1.42 -3.27 30.54
C CYS A 54 1.38 -3.12 32.06
N VAL A 55 0.57 -2.16 32.52
CA VAL A 55 0.28 -1.95 33.94
C VAL A 55 -1.17 -2.27 34.23
N LEU A 56 -1.41 -3.17 35.18
CA LEU A 56 -2.72 -3.44 35.76
C LEU A 56 -2.85 -2.61 37.05
N ILE A 57 -3.81 -1.69 37.09
CA ILE A 57 -4.03 -0.79 38.25
C ILE A 57 -5.36 -1.12 38.94
N GLY A 58 -5.27 -1.60 40.17
CA GLY A 58 -6.38 -1.81 41.11
C GLY A 58 -6.57 -0.61 42.02
N THR A 59 -6.90 -0.84 43.29
CA THR A 59 -7.15 0.25 44.25
C THR A 59 -5.85 1.00 44.56
N VAL A 60 -5.90 2.33 44.52
CA VAL A 60 -4.77 3.23 44.76
C VAL A 60 -5.06 4.15 45.93
N ASN A 61 -4.29 4.02 47.02
CA ASN A 61 -4.37 4.80 48.25
C ASN A 61 -3.31 5.93 48.32
N ALA A 62 -2.51 6.10 47.27
CA ALA A 62 -1.46 7.11 47.18
C ALA A 62 -1.97 8.58 47.08
N PRO A 63 -1.16 9.58 47.50
CA PRO A 63 -1.52 11.00 47.36
C PRO A 63 -1.69 11.40 45.88
N GLY A 64 -2.85 11.96 45.54
CA GLY A 64 -3.23 12.26 44.15
C GLY A 64 -4.07 11.18 43.45
N ALA A 65 -4.42 10.10 44.18
CA ALA A 65 -5.25 8.99 43.71
C ALA A 65 -4.73 8.42 42.37
N LEU A 66 -5.63 7.90 41.53
CA LEU A 66 -5.30 7.33 40.22
C LEU A 66 -4.57 8.34 39.29
N THR A 67 -4.99 9.62 39.32
CA THR A 67 -4.44 10.65 38.41
C THR A 67 -2.98 10.99 38.68
N GLY A 68 -2.56 10.97 39.95
CA GLY A 68 -1.17 11.19 40.35
C GLY A 68 -0.27 10.04 39.89
N LEU A 69 -0.74 8.80 40.09
CA LEU A 69 -0.03 7.60 39.66
C LEU A 69 0.17 7.58 38.13
N LEU A 70 -0.88 7.89 37.36
CA LEU A 70 -0.80 7.96 35.90
C LEU A 70 0.20 9.02 35.40
N LYS A 71 0.33 10.17 36.09
CA LYS A 71 1.37 11.17 35.77
C LYS A 71 2.77 10.64 36.02
N THR A 72 2.99 9.95 37.14
CA THR A 72 4.31 9.38 37.45
C THR A 72 4.69 8.23 36.52
N LEU A 73 3.72 7.39 36.12
CA LEU A 73 3.93 6.37 35.10
C LEU A 73 4.24 7.01 33.74
N ALA A 74 3.56 8.11 33.39
CA ALA A 74 3.82 8.84 32.16
C ALA A 74 5.24 9.41 32.09
N THR A 75 5.79 9.88 33.21
CA THR A 75 7.18 10.36 33.27
C THR A 75 8.20 9.22 33.20
N TRP A 76 7.84 8.04 33.67
CA TRP A 76 8.70 6.86 33.62
C TRP A 76 8.71 6.23 32.22
N ASP A 77 7.54 6.01 31.63
CA ASP A 77 7.40 5.58 30.25
C ASP A 77 6.10 6.13 29.63
N GLU A 78 6.28 7.04 28.67
CA GLU A 78 5.19 7.73 28.00
C GLU A 78 4.22 6.77 27.27
N PHE A 79 4.72 5.64 26.77
CA PHE A 79 3.99 4.71 25.90
C PHE A 79 3.62 3.40 26.59
N LEU A 80 3.54 3.41 27.92
CA LEU A 80 3.16 2.24 28.69
C LEU A 80 1.63 2.13 28.75
N PRO A 81 1.03 1.05 28.21
CA PRO A 81 -0.42 0.89 28.23
C PRO A 81 -0.93 0.57 29.64
N VAL A 82 -2.07 1.17 29.99
CA VAL A 82 -2.69 1.03 31.30
C VAL A 82 -4.02 0.28 31.19
N LEU A 83 -4.20 -0.70 32.07
CA LEU A 83 -5.41 -1.48 32.25
C LEU A 83 -5.95 -1.19 33.66
N LEU A 84 -7.16 -0.65 33.74
CA LEU A 84 -7.80 -0.37 35.04
C LEU A 84 -8.58 -1.59 35.52
N MET A 85 -8.64 -1.82 36.82
CA MET A 85 -9.38 -2.93 37.42
C MET A 85 -10.41 -2.43 38.44
N GLY A 86 -11.56 -3.10 38.50
CA GLY A 86 -12.60 -2.87 39.50
C GLY A 86 -13.25 -1.48 39.41
N ASP A 87 -13.48 -0.88 40.58
CA ASP A 87 -14.30 0.33 40.75
C ASP A 87 -13.67 1.61 40.18
N ASN A 88 -12.42 1.54 39.71
CA ASN A 88 -11.72 2.64 39.04
C ASN A 88 -12.30 2.98 37.65
N SER A 89 -13.24 2.18 37.14
CA SER A 89 -13.97 2.43 35.89
C SER A 89 -14.80 3.73 35.90
N SER A 90 -15.12 4.23 37.09
CA SER A 90 -16.02 5.38 37.30
C SER A 90 -15.31 6.73 37.48
N VAL A 91 -13.97 6.75 37.47
CA VAL A 91 -13.19 7.97 37.71
C VAL A 91 -13.11 8.82 36.44
N ASP A 92 -13.56 10.07 36.52
CA ASP A 92 -13.43 11.03 35.42
C ASP A 92 -11.95 11.44 35.25
N LEU A 93 -11.32 10.88 34.22
CA LEU A 93 -9.91 11.08 33.91
C LEU A 93 -9.76 12.20 32.87
N PRO A 94 -8.77 13.12 33.04
CA PRO A 94 -8.42 14.10 32.01
C PRO A 94 -8.15 13.43 30.65
N GLU A 95 -8.51 14.07 29.54
CA GLU A 95 -8.42 13.48 28.19
C GLU A 95 -7.04 12.87 27.87
N ASP A 96 -5.96 13.53 28.31
CA ASP A 96 -4.57 13.09 28.10
C ASP A 96 -4.25 11.77 28.81
N GLN A 97 -4.91 11.51 29.95
CA GLN A 97 -4.76 10.27 30.73
C GLN A 97 -5.70 9.19 30.22
N ARG A 98 -6.92 9.58 29.79
CA ARG A 98 -7.91 8.66 29.24
C ARG A 98 -7.41 7.95 27.98
N ARG A 99 -6.63 8.63 27.13
CA ARG A 99 -6.02 8.03 25.92
C ARG A 99 -5.04 6.90 26.20
N ARG A 100 -4.53 6.77 27.43
CA ARG A 100 -3.55 5.74 27.84
C ARG A 100 -4.21 4.49 28.43
N VAL A 101 -5.46 4.62 28.85
CA VAL A 101 -6.24 3.51 29.41
C VAL A 101 -6.82 2.71 28.24
N LEU A 102 -6.32 1.48 28.04
CA LEU A 102 -6.75 0.62 26.93
C LEU A 102 -8.07 -0.07 27.21
N SER A 103 -8.25 -0.56 28.42
CA SER A 103 -9.48 -1.21 28.85
C SER A 103 -9.65 -1.15 30.36
N THR A 104 -10.87 -1.45 30.81
CA THR A 104 -11.19 -1.63 32.22
C THR A 104 -11.74 -3.04 32.44
N LEU A 105 -11.20 -3.72 33.45
CA LEU A 105 -11.51 -5.09 33.80
C LEU A 105 -12.40 -5.12 35.04
N GLU A 106 -13.58 -5.71 34.89
CA GLU A 106 -14.47 -6.02 36.00
C GLU A 106 -13.89 -7.19 36.81
N MET A 107 -14.04 -7.16 38.13
CA MET A 107 -13.53 -8.21 39.01
C MET A 107 -14.71 -9.08 39.51
N PRO A 108 -14.61 -10.42 39.46
CA PRO A 108 -13.48 -11.22 38.94
C PRO A 108 -13.37 -11.16 37.40
N PRO A 109 -12.14 -11.13 36.84
CA PRO A 109 -11.96 -10.96 35.40
C PRO A 109 -12.35 -12.23 34.66
N SER A 110 -13.13 -12.07 33.60
CA SER A 110 -13.37 -13.17 32.66
C SER A 110 -12.08 -13.49 31.91
N TYR A 111 -11.73 -14.77 31.82
CA TYR A 111 -10.54 -15.27 31.12
C TYR A 111 -10.40 -14.69 29.71
N SER A 112 -11.50 -14.64 28.93
CA SER A 112 -11.49 -14.10 27.57
C SER A 112 -11.25 -12.59 27.54
N LYS A 113 -11.86 -11.83 28.46
CA LYS A 113 -11.66 -10.36 28.56
C LYS A 113 -10.24 -10.01 28.99
N LEU A 114 -9.65 -10.79 29.89
CA LEU A 114 -8.28 -10.61 30.36
C LEU A 114 -7.28 -10.85 29.24
N LEU A 115 -7.39 -11.97 28.52
CA LEU A 115 -6.53 -12.27 27.38
C LEU A 115 -6.64 -11.25 26.24
N ASP A 116 -7.86 -10.82 25.89
CA ASP A 116 -8.05 -9.80 24.86
C ASP A 116 -7.43 -8.46 25.29
N SER A 117 -7.55 -8.08 26.57
CA SER A 117 -6.94 -6.86 27.10
C SER A 117 -5.40 -6.92 27.10
N LEU A 118 -4.82 -8.07 27.48
CA LEU A 118 -3.38 -8.29 27.43
C LEU A 118 -2.86 -8.28 25.99
N HIS A 119 -3.53 -8.96 25.07
CA HIS A 119 -3.19 -8.96 23.65
C HIS A 119 -3.24 -7.53 23.06
N ARG A 120 -4.27 -6.74 23.37
CA ARG A 120 -4.35 -5.33 22.96
C ARG A 120 -3.21 -4.51 23.54
N ALA A 121 -2.82 -4.76 24.79
CA ALA A 121 -1.70 -4.07 25.41
C ALA A 121 -0.35 -4.44 24.76
N GLN A 122 -0.16 -5.71 24.40
CA GLN A 122 1.01 -6.16 23.65
C GLN A 122 1.08 -5.50 22.27
N VAL A 123 0.00 -5.50 21.50
CA VAL A 123 -0.07 -4.85 20.19
C VAL A 123 0.22 -3.35 20.30
N TYR A 124 -0.37 -2.68 21.31
CA TYR A 124 -0.09 -1.28 21.58
C TYR A 124 1.41 -1.06 21.83
N ARG A 125 2.02 -1.87 22.70
CA ARG A 125 3.45 -1.78 23.02
C ARG A 125 4.33 -2.01 21.80
N GLU A 126 4.02 -3.01 20.98
CA GLU A 126 4.75 -3.29 19.74
C GLU A 126 4.65 -2.15 18.73
N MET A 127 3.46 -1.57 18.55
CA MET A 127 3.26 -0.42 17.64
C MET A 127 4.08 0.80 18.07
N TYR A 128 4.14 1.09 19.37
CA TYR A 128 4.86 2.24 19.89
C TYR A 128 6.37 1.99 20.05
N ASP A 129 6.80 0.77 20.35
CA ASP A 129 8.22 0.39 20.28
C ASP A 129 8.72 0.53 18.85
N GLN A 130 7.93 0.09 17.85
CA GLN A 130 8.23 0.36 16.44
C GLN A 130 8.28 1.86 16.17
N ALA A 131 7.35 2.67 16.69
CA ALA A 131 7.35 4.13 16.50
C ALA A 131 8.52 4.85 17.19
N ARG A 132 8.97 4.39 18.37
CA ARG A 132 10.14 4.91 19.09
C ARG A 132 11.44 4.47 18.45
N GLU A 133 11.50 3.24 17.94
CA GLU A 133 12.63 2.76 17.13
C GLU A 133 12.72 3.51 15.81
N ARG A 134 11.61 3.89 15.17
CA ARG A 134 11.56 4.83 14.03
C ARG A 134 12.12 6.23 14.37
N GLY A 135 12.12 6.63 15.65
CA GLY A 135 12.69 7.90 16.12
C GLY A 135 14.20 7.86 16.38
N ARG A 136 14.80 6.67 16.59
CA ARG A 136 16.25 6.49 16.87
C ARG A 136 17.01 5.75 15.77
N HIS A 137 16.34 4.94 14.97
CA HIS A 137 16.80 4.52 13.66
C HIS A 137 16.14 5.44 12.66
N ARG A 138 16.93 6.27 11.94
CA ARG A 138 16.48 6.93 10.70
C ARG A 138 15.63 5.89 9.94
N GLU A 139 14.32 6.13 9.84
CA GLU A 139 13.43 5.16 9.22
C GLU A 139 13.98 4.73 7.84
N PRO A 140 13.89 3.44 7.47
CA PRO A 140 14.11 2.99 6.10
C PRO A 140 12.97 3.41 5.14
N ASN A 141 12.21 4.47 5.47
CA ASN A 141 11.35 5.20 4.54
C ASN A 141 12.14 6.21 3.68
N LEU A 142 13.46 6.03 3.59
CA LEU A 142 14.35 6.81 2.73
C LEU A 142 13.98 6.69 1.25
N PHE A 143 13.09 5.79 0.83
CA PHE A 143 12.78 5.63 -0.59
C PHE A 143 11.29 5.42 -0.83
N ARG A 144 10.43 6.24 -0.23
CA ARG A 144 8.97 6.17 -0.46
C ARG A 144 8.57 6.16 -1.94
N SER A 145 9.40 6.70 -2.83
CA SER A 145 9.12 6.65 -4.28
C SER A 145 9.60 5.38 -4.98
N LEU A 146 10.50 4.58 -4.40
CA LEU A 146 10.93 3.30 -4.97
C LEU A 146 10.08 2.15 -4.41
N VAL A 147 8.95 1.89 -5.06
CA VAL A 147 7.98 0.86 -4.64
C VAL A 147 8.47 -0.55 -4.95
N GLY A 148 8.20 -1.48 -4.02
CA GLY A 148 8.52 -2.90 -4.14
C GLY A 148 8.93 -3.52 -2.81
N THR A 149 8.71 -4.82 -2.68
CA THR A 149 9.16 -5.66 -1.56
C THR A 149 10.11 -6.76 -2.02
N SER A 150 10.37 -6.90 -3.32
CA SER A 150 11.27 -7.91 -3.86
C SER A 150 12.69 -7.81 -3.33
N ARG A 151 13.39 -8.96 -3.28
CA ARG A 151 14.79 -9.03 -2.83
C ARG A 151 15.70 -8.09 -3.64
N ALA A 152 15.46 -7.99 -4.95
CA ALA A 152 16.20 -7.10 -5.83
C ALA A 152 16.04 -5.63 -5.41
N ILE A 153 14.81 -5.18 -5.13
CA ILE A 153 14.55 -3.80 -4.70
C ILE A 153 15.06 -3.54 -3.28
N GLN A 154 14.98 -4.52 -2.39
CA GLN A 154 15.59 -4.41 -1.06
C GLN A 154 17.11 -4.22 -1.15
N HIS A 155 17.78 -4.98 -2.03
CA HIS A 155 19.21 -4.83 -2.27
C HIS A 155 19.56 -3.44 -2.84
N VAL A 156 18.80 -2.96 -3.83
CA VAL A 156 18.96 -1.58 -4.36
C VAL A 156 18.81 -0.54 -3.25
N ARG A 157 17.79 -0.67 -2.37
CA ARG A 157 17.62 0.26 -1.23
C ARG A 157 18.82 0.22 -0.27
N GLN A 158 19.38 -0.95 0.01
CA GLN A 158 20.58 -1.07 0.85
C GLN A 158 21.79 -0.37 0.22
N MET A 159 22.04 -0.57 -1.07
CA MET A 159 23.11 0.12 -1.79
C MET A 159 22.91 1.64 -1.80
N MET A 160 21.66 2.09 -2.02
CA MET A 160 21.34 3.52 -1.97
C MET A 160 21.60 4.12 -0.58
N GLN A 161 21.29 3.41 0.51
CA GLN A 161 21.58 3.87 1.88
C GLN A 161 23.08 4.07 2.11
N GLN A 162 23.91 3.17 1.59
CA GLN A 162 25.36 3.26 1.75
C GLN A 162 25.96 4.48 1.05
N VAL A 163 25.43 4.84 -0.13
CA VAL A 163 26.01 5.90 -0.96
C VAL A 163 25.33 7.26 -0.83
N ALA A 164 24.11 7.33 -0.26
CA ALA A 164 23.33 8.56 -0.15
C ALA A 164 24.11 9.71 0.52
N ASP A 165 24.77 9.44 1.65
CA ASP A 165 25.51 10.44 2.46
C ASP A 165 26.92 10.81 1.90
N THR A 166 27.34 10.19 0.80
CA THR A 166 28.66 10.41 0.18
C THR A 166 28.59 11.30 -1.07
N ASP A 167 29.71 11.94 -1.44
CA ASP A 167 29.84 12.70 -2.70
C ASP A 167 30.34 11.85 -3.88
N ALA A 168 30.37 10.52 -3.73
CA ALA A 168 30.83 9.63 -4.78
C ALA A 168 29.91 9.67 -6.02
N SER A 169 30.51 9.48 -7.19
CA SER A 169 29.78 9.29 -8.44
C SER A 169 29.04 7.96 -8.40
N VAL A 170 27.77 7.96 -8.80
CA VAL A 170 26.94 6.76 -8.84
C VAL A 170 26.56 6.45 -10.29
N LEU A 171 26.76 5.21 -10.72
CA LEU A 171 26.36 4.73 -12.04
C LEU A 171 25.17 3.78 -11.90
N ILE A 172 24.02 4.18 -12.43
CA ILE A 172 22.78 3.39 -12.37
C ILE A 172 22.60 2.63 -13.69
N LEU A 173 22.70 1.31 -13.62
CA LEU A 173 22.58 0.41 -14.76
C LEU A 173 21.19 -0.23 -14.78
N GLY A 174 20.68 -0.52 -15.96
CA GLY A 174 19.47 -1.33 -16.14
C GLY A 174 18.60 -0.86 -17.29
N GLU A 175 17.64 -1.68 -17.68
CA GLU A 175 16.82 -1.45 -18.86
C GLU A 175 16.01 -0.14 -18.82
N SER A 176 15.49 0.26 -19.97
CA SER A 176 14.61 1.44 -20.05
C SER A 176 13.33 1.20 -19.23
N GLY A 177 12.92 2.21 -18.47
CA GLY A 177 11.69 2.15 -17.67
C GLY A 177 11.78 1.37 -16.37
N THR A 178 12.95 0.95 -15.89
CA THR A 178 13.11 0.23 -14.60
C THR A 178 13.04 1.13 -13.36
N GLY A 179 13.10 2.46 -13.53
CA GLY A 179 13.05 3.44 -12.44
C GLY A 179 14.39 4.08 -12.09
N LYS A 180 15.37 4.11 -13.00
CA LYS A 180 16.69 4.73 -12.79
C LYS A 180 16.62 6.20 -12.32
N GLU A 181 15.73 6.99 -12.92
CA GLU A 181 15.52 8.39 -12.51
C GLU A 181 14.96 8.50 -11.07
N VAL A 182 14.08 7.58 -10.68
CA VAL A 182 13.52 7.53 -9.32
C VAL A 182 14.64 7.26 -8.32
N VAL A 183 15.55 6.35 -8.63
CA VAL A 183 16.74 6.09 -7.80
C VAL A 183 17.63 7.33 -7.71
N ALA A 184 17.91 8.02 -8.82
CA ALA A 184 18.74 9.23 -8.82
C ALA A 184 18.14 10.36 -7.98
N ARG A 185 16.83 10.60 -8.09
CA ARG A 185 16.12 11.62 -7.29
C ARG A 185 16.15 11.30 -5.81
N ASN A 186 15.95 10.03 -5.46
CA ASN A 186 16.03 9.56 -4.09
C ASN A 186 17.43 9.72 -3.49
N LEU A 187 18.48 9.38 -4.23
CA LEU A 187 19.86 9.57 -3.80
C LEU A 187 20.15 11.03 -3.50
N HIS A 188 19.69 11.95 -4.35
CA HIS A 188 19.83 13.38 -4.11
C HIS A 188 19.06 13.84 -2.85
N TYR A 189 17.80 13.45 -2.71
CA TYR A 189 16.94 13.84 -1.57
C TYR A 189 17.50 13.35 -0.22
N HIS A 190 18.22 12.23 -0.22
CA HIS A 190 18.83 11.66 0.98
C HIS A 190 20.31 12.00 1.13
N SER A 191 20.83 12.90 0.31
CA SER A 191 22.20 13.38 0.40
C SER A 191 22.31 14.64 1.26
N LYS A 192 23.56 15.01 1.58
CA LYS A 192 23.88 16.32 2.17
C LYS A 192 23.48 17.50 1.29
N ARG A 193 23.23 17.26 -0.01
CA ARG A 193 22.89 18.26 -1.03
C ARG A 193 21.38 18.31 -1.33
N ARG A 194 20.53 17.74 -0.49
CA ARG A 194 19.06 17.66 -0.70
C ARG A 194 18.36 19.01 -0.90
N ASP A 195 18.90 20.06 -0.28
CA ASP A 195 18.35 21.42 -0.33
C ASP A 195 18.93 22.23 -1.51
N ALA A 196 19.89 21.64 -2.24
CA ALA A 196 20.56 22.20 -3.40
C ALA A 196 19.89 21.71 -4.71
N PRO A 197 20.19 22.29 -5.88
CA PRO A 197 19.47 21.94 -7.11
C PRO A 197 19.75 20.51 -7.58
N PHE A 198 18.70 19.80 -8.00
CA PHE A 198 18.77 18.57 -8.77
C PHE A 198 18.51 18.88 -10.24
N VAL A 199 19.54 18.74 -11.09
CA VAL A 199 19.46 19.08 -12.52
C VAL A 199 19.50 17.79 -13.35
N PRO A 200 18.35 17.31 -13.87
CA PRO A 200 18.33 16.18 -14.79
C PRO A 200 18.66 16.63 -16.23
N VAL A 201 19.46 15.82 -16.92
CA VAL A 201 19.82 15.97 -18.33
C VAL A 201 19.72 14.63 -19.01
N ASN A 202 18.89 14.52 -20.04
CA ASN A 202 18.84 13.32 -20.88
C ASN A 202 19.73 13.52 -22.11
N CYS A 203 20.81 12.75 -22.19
CA CYS A 203 21.82 12.90 -23.24
C CYS A 203 21.33 12.38 -24.60
N GLY A 204 20.38 11.45 -24.63
CA GLY A 204 19.79 10.92 -25.86
C GLY A 204 18.69 11.81 -26.46
N ALA A 205 18.06 12.67 -25.66
CA ALA A 205 16.97 13.55 -26.11
C ALA A 205 17.47 14.87 -26.75
N ILE A 206 18.71 15.26 -26.49
CA ILE A 206 19.29 16.52 -26.97
C ILE A 206 20.14 16.24 -28.21
N PRO A 207 19.94 16.96 -29.34
CA PRO A 207 20.80 16.83 -30.50
C PRO A 207 22.27 17.04 -30.15
N ALA A 208 23.16 16.21 -30.72
CA ALA A 208 24.59 16.22 -30.41
C ALA A 208 25.25 17.61 -30.52
N GLU A 209 24.82 18.40 -31.51
CA GLU A 209 25.31 19.77 -31.76
C GLU A 209 24.94 20.75 -30.65
N LEU A 210 23.81 20.55 -29.98
CA LEU A 210 23.31 21.42 -28.92
C LEU A 210 23.69 20.95 -27.52
N LEU A 211 24.09 19.68 -27.38
CA LEU A 211 24.43 19.08 -26.09
C LEU A 211 25.55 19.84 -25.37
N GLU A 212 26.55 20.31 -26.12
CA GLU A 212 27.64 21.12 -25.56
C GLU A 212 27.13 22.43 -24.95
N SER A 213 26.33 23.15 -25.71
CA SER A 213 25.74 24.44 -25.34
C SER A 213 24.77 24.29 -24.16
N GLU A 214 24.00 23.21 -24.09
CA GLU A 214 23.13 22.94 -22.94
C GLU A 214 23.96 22.59 -21.69
N LEU A 215 24.95 21.70 -21.77
CA LEU A 215 25.73 21.27 -20.61
C LEU A 215 26.63 22.38 -20.04
N PHE A 216 27.39 23.06 -20.89
CA PHE A 216 28.39 24.04 -20.46
C PHE A 216 27.95 25.49 -20.60
N GLY A 217 26.85 25.76 -21.32
CA GLY A 217 26.40 27.12 -21.59
C GLY A 217 27.21 27.78 -22.72
N HIS A 218 26.74 28.92 -23.19
CA HIS A 218 27.37 29.66 -24.28
C HIS A 218 27.36 31.16 -24.04
N GLU A 219 28.36 31.84 -24.60
CA GLU A 219 28.38 33.30 -24.71
C GLU A 219 27.64 33.79 -25.96
N LYS A 220 27.28 35.07 -25.95
CA LYS A 220 26.66 35.71 -27.12
C LYS A 220 27.62 35.62 -28.32
N GLY A 221 27.13 35.11 -29.45
CA GLY A 221 27.92 34.94 -30.68
C GLY A 221 28.77 33.67 -30.75
N ALA A 222 28.62 32.73 -29.82
CA ALA A 222 29.39 31.48 -29.82
C ALA A 222 29.13 30.57 -31.05
N PHE A 223 27.92 30.61 -31.61
CA PHE A 223 27.54 29.92 -32.85
C PHE A 223 26.42 30.69 -33.57
N THR A 224 26.13 30.31 -34.82
CA THR A 224 25.04 30.91 -35.61
C THR A 224 23.69 30.71 -34.91
N GLY A 225 23.10 31.78 -34.39
CA GLY A 225 21.85 31.74 -33.61
C GLY A 225 22.00 32.07 -32.11
N ALA A 226 23.23 32.21 -31.59
CA ALA A 226 23.51 32.59 -30.21
C ALA A 226 23.31 34.11 -29.97
N ILE A 227 22.05 34.56 -29.94
CA ILE A 227 21.68 35.99 -29.78
C ILE A 227 21.98 36.49 -28.35
N THR A 228 21.84 35.62 -27.35
CA THR A 228 22.03 35.91 -25.92
C THR A 228 22.97 34.88 -25.30
N SER A 229 23.62 35.21 -24.19
CA SER A 229 24.33 34.21 -23.39
C SER A 229 23.36 33.37 -22.56
N ARG A 230 23.70 32.11 -22.32
CA ARG A 230 22.87 31.17 -21.53
C ARG A 230 23.75 30.33 -20.61
N ALA A 231 23.35 30.22 -19.34
CA ALA A 231 24.01 29.37 -18.36
C ALA A 231 23.81 27.88 -18.70
N GLY A 232 24.87 27.09 -18.49
CA GLY A 232 24.85 25.64 -18.72
C GLY A 232 24.28 24.85 -17.56
N ARG A 233 23.98 23.57 -17.78
CA ARG A 233 23.51 22.65 -16.74
C ARG A 233 24.50 22.47 -15.60
N PHE A 234 25.81 22.49 -15.86
CA PHE A 234 26.82 22.45 -14.80
C PHE A 234 26.73 23.66 -13.88
N GLU A 235 26.57 24.86 -14.44
CA GLU A 235 26.42 26.09 -13.68
C GLU A 235 25.15 26.09 -12.82
N LEU A 236 24.03 25.62 -13.40
CA LEU A 236 22.75 25.47 -12.70
C LEU A 236 22.80 24.40 -11.60
N ALA A 237 23.65 23.39 -11.74
CA ALA A 237 23.81 22.30 -10.78
C ALA A 237 24.86 22.58 -9.70
N ASN A 238 25.48 23.76 -9.70
CA ASN A 238 26.54 24.09 -8.75
C ASN A 238 26.07 23.98 -7.30
N GLY A 239 26.86 23.29 -6.47
CA GLY A 239 26.52 22.93 -5.09
C GLY A 239 25.54 21.76 -4.96
N GLY A 240 24.89 21.34 -6.05
CA GLY A 240 23.84 20.33 -6.07
C GLY A 240 24.24 19.01 -6.74
N THR A 241 23.32 18.44 -7.50
CA THR A 241 23.49 17.15 -8.17
C THR A 241 23.09 17.26 -9.64
N LEU A 242 23.97 16.81 -10.53
CA LEU A 242 23.70 16.66 -11.95
C LEU A 242 23.41 15.19 -12.26
N PHE A 243 22.21 14.93 -12.75
CA PHE A 243 21.78 13.61 -13.19
C PHE A 243 21.91 13.51 -14.70
N LEU A 244 22.80 12.64 -15.17
CA LEU A 244 23.06 12.36 -16.58
C LEU A 244 22.33 11.07 -16.97
N ASP A 245 21.14 11.20 -17.52
CA ASP A 245 20.38 10.08 -18.06
C ASP A 245 20.86 9.71 -19.47
N GLU A 246 20.86 8.43 -19.76
CA GLU A 246 21.35 7.83 -21.00
C GLU A 246 22.76 8.27 -21.40
N ILE A 247 23.72 8.17 -20.47
CA ILE A 247 25.13 8.58 -20.70
C ILE A 247 25.78 7.82 -21.88
N GLY A 248 25.30 6.60 -22.19
CA GLY A 248 25.74 5.82 -23.35
C GLY A 248 25.29 6.38 -24.71
N ASP A 249 24.47 7.43 -24.75
CA ASP A 249 24.14 8.16 -25.97
C ASP A 249 25.01 9.42 -26.17
N MET A 250 25.94 9.70 -25.25
CA MET A 250 26.81 10.87 -25.34
C MET A 250 27.88 10.70 -26.44
N PRO A 251 28.03 11.67 -27.37
CA PRO A 251 29.09 11.64 -28.39
C PRO A 251 30.50 11.67 -27.79
N LEU A 252 31.47 11.02 -28.46
CA LEU A 252 32.87 10.97 -28.02
C LEU A 252 33.51 12.33 -27.67
N PRO A 253 33.32 13.42 -28.46
CA PRO A 253 33.88 14.73 -28.11
C PRO A 253 33.35 15.27 -26.77
N MET A 254 32.09 14.97 -26.46
CA MET A 254 31.45 15.38 -25.21
C MET A 254 31.93 14.54 -24.02
N GLN A 255 32.23 13.25 -24.25
CA GLN A 255 32.83 12.39 -23.22
C GLN A 255 34.19 12.94 -22.75
N VAL A 256 35.02 13.46 -23.66
CA VAL A 256 36.31 14.09 -23.32
C VAL A 256 36.12 15.33 -22.45
N LYS A 257 35.18 16.22 -22.83
CA LYS A 257 34.88 17.43 -22.06
C LYS A 257 34.32 17.09 -20.69
N LEU A 258 33.40 16.13 -20.62
CA LEU A 258 32.83 15.65 -19.36
C LEU A 258 33.93 15.11 -18.45
N LEU A 259 34.83 14.25 -18.95
CA LEU A 259 35.96 13.73 -18.18
C LEU A 259 36.80 14.85 -17.57
N ARG A 260 37.11 15.89 -18.35
CA ARG A 260 37.85 17.05 -17.87
C ARG A 260 37.14 17.75 -16.71
N VAL A 261 35.83 17.98 -16.80
CA VAL A 261 35.05 18.57 -15.71
C VAL A 261 35.04 17.67 -14.47
N LEU A 262 34.92 16.35 -14.66
CA LEU A 262 34.94 15.40 -13.54
C LEU A 262 36.29 15.39 -12.81
N GLN A 263 37.40 15.57 -13.54
CA GLN A 263 38.76 15.57 -12.99
C GLN A 263 39.17 16.91 -12.40
N GLU A 264 39.04 17.99 -13.17
CA GLU A 264 39.53 19.33 -12.83
C GLU A 264 38.52 20.15 -12.03
N ARG A 265 37.23 19.75 -11.99
CA ARG A 265 36.12 20.53 -11.41
C ARG A 265 36.00 21.94 -11.99
N THR A 266 36.40 22.07 -13.25
CA THR A 266 36.35 23.31 -14.01
C THR A 266 35.85 23.05 -15.43
N PHE A 267 35.22 24.07 -16.02
CA PHE A 267 34.77 24.04 -17.41
C PHE A 267 34.82 25.44 -18.02
N GLU A 268 34.67 25.51 -19.34
CA GLU A 268 34.62 26.73 -20.13
C GLU A 268 33.30 26.79 -20.90
N ARG A 269 32.71 27.98 -21.02
CA ARG A 269 31.51 28.18 -21.85
C ARG A 269 31.89 28.11 -23.33
N VAL A 270 30.96 27.65 -24.16
CA VAL A 270 31.16 27.67 -25.62
C VAL A 270 31.39 29.11 -26.07
N GLY A 271 32.50 29.35 -26.77
CA GLY A 271 32.91 30.68 -27.24
C GLY A 271 33.60 31.56 -26.19
N SER A 272 33.94 31.03 -25.02
CA SER A 272 34.65 31.74 -23.97
C SER A 272 35.90 30.99 -23.52
N ASN A 273 37.00 31.73 -23.26
CA ASN A 273 38.21 31.17 -22.67
C ASN A 273 38.25 31.33 -21.14
N LYS A 274 37.14 31.76 -20.52
CA LYS A 274 37.07 31.96 -19.08
C LYS A 274 36.72 30.63 -18.41
N THR A 275 37.70 30.08 -17.70
CA THR A 275 37.51 28.89 -16.86
C THR A 275 36.63 29.21 -15.65
N GLN A 276 35.66 28.35 -15.36
CA GLN A 276 34.74 28.43 -14.23
C GLN A 276 34.86 27.16 -13.40
N SER A 277 34.91 27.29 -12.08
CA SER A 277 34.91 26.14 -11.17
C SER A 277 33.51 25.78 -10.72
N VAL A 278 33.23 24.48 -10.59
CA VAL A 278 31.93 23.96 -10.21
C VAL A 278 32.07 22.78 -9.25
N ASP A 279 31.27 22.74 -8.20
CA ASP A 279 31.19 21.60 -7.29
C ASP A 279 29.84 20.91 -7.45
N VAL A 280 29.83 19.75 -8.12
CA VAL A 280 28.60 19.03 -8.47
C VAL A 280 28.78 17.54 -8.19
N ARG A 281 27.81 16.95 -7.50
CA ARG A 281 27.71 15.50 -7.41
C ARG A 281 27.13 14.94 -8.70
N ILE A 282 27.75 13.88 -9.23
CA ILE A 282 27.34 13.28 -10.50
C ILE A 282 26.63 11.96 -10.24
N ILE A 283 25.46 11.81 -10.87
CA ILE A 283 24.75 10.53 -10.95
C ILE A 283 24.52 10.26 -12.43
N ALA A 284 25.02 9.15 -12.95
CA ALA A 284 24.83 8.76 -14.33
C ALA A 284 23.91 7.55 -14.43
N ALA A 285 23.14 7.45 -15.51
CA ALA A 285 22.29 6.29 -15.80
C ALA A 285 22.40 5.89 -17.27
N THR A 286 22.27 4.60 -17.55
CA THR A 286 22.27 4.07 -18.93
C THR A 286 21.51 2.75 -19.00
N HIS A 287 20.86 2.50 -20.14
CA HIS A 287 20.35 1.17 -20.50
C HIS A 287 21.31 0.33 -21.34
N LYS A 288 22.38 0.94 -21.89
CA LYS A 288 23.37 0.27 -22.72
C LYS A 288 24.47 -0.38 -21.88
N ASN A 289 25.05 -1.46 -22.41
CA ASN A 289 26.25 -2.07 -21.86
C ASN A 289 27.48 -1.21 -22.23
N LEU A 290 28.03 -0.48 -21.26
CA LEU A 290 29.18 0.41 -21.48
C LEU A 290 30.47 -0.36 -21.77
N GLU A 291 30.64 -1.56 -21.21
CA GLU A 291 31.84 -2.38 -21.40
C GLU A 291 31.97 -2.82 -22.86
N SER A 292 30.88 -3.31 -23.46
CA SER A 292 30.84 -3.62 -24.90
C SER A 292 31.06 -2.38 -25.76
N MET A 293 30.57 -1.21 -25.33
CA MET A 293 30.79 0.05 -26.05
C MET A 293 32.25 0.51 -26.03
N ILE A 294 32.99 0.18 -24.97
CA ILE A 294 34.44 0.43 -24.86
C ILE A 294 35.20 -0.43 -25.87
N GLU A 295 34.86 -1.72 -25.97
CA GLU A 295 35.47 -2.64 -26.95
C GLU A 295 35.29 -2.17 -28.40
N ILE A 296 34.12 -1.60 -28.72
CA ILE A 296 33.79 -1.08 -30.05
C ILE A 296 34.32 0.36 -30.26
N GLY A 297 34.88 0.99 -29.22
CA GLY A 297 35.45 2.35 -29.28
C GLY A 297 34.41 3.48 -29.33
N THR A 298 33.16 3.20 -28.95
CA THR A 298 32.06 4.19 -28.91
C THR A 298 31.89 4.87 -27.55
N PHE A 299 32.50 4.31 -26.52
CA PHE A 299 32.58 4.90 -25.19
C PHE A 299 34.02 4.85 -24.68
N ARG A 300 34.47 5.91 -24.00
CA ARG A 300 35.85 5.97 -23.50
C ARG A 300 36.00 5.23 -22.18
N GLU A 301 37.06 4.44 -22.10
CA GLU A 301 37.43 3.67 -20.91
C GLU A 301 37.74 4.56 -19.70
N ASP A 302 38.46 5.67 -19.91
CA ASP A 302 38.82 6.61 -18.84
C ASP A 302 37.60 7.28 -18.17
N LEU A 303 36.59 7.63 -18.96
CA LEU A 303 35.32 8.14 -18.47
C LEU A 303 34.53 7.07 -17.71
N TYR A 304 34.51 5.83 -18.21
CA TYR A 304 33.82 4.72 -17.55
C TYR A 304 34.32 4.53 -16.12
N TYR A 305 35.63 4.39 -15.92
CA TYR A 305 36.19 4.21 -14.57
C TYR A 305 35.97 5.42 -13.65
N ARG A 306 35.86 6.64 -14.21
CA ARG A 306 35.56 7.84 -13.42
C ARG A 306 34.10 7.91 -12.97
N LEU A 307 33.18 7.38 -13.77
CA LEU A 307 31.75 7.34 -13.45
C LEU A 307 31.38 6.14 -12.59
N ASN A 308 31.97 4.98 -12.87
CA ASN A 308 31.70 3.69 -12.24
C ASN A 308 32.39 3.54 -10.87
N VAL A 309 32.25 4.54 -10.00
CA VAL A 309 32.79 4.49 -8.63
C VAL A 309 31.87 3.65 -7.72
N PHE A 310 30.56 3.80 -7.90
CA PHE A 310 29.56 3.04 -7.16
C PHE A 310 28.42 2.61 -8.12
N PRO A 311 28.46 1.39 -8.67
CA PRO A 311 27.40 0.89 -9.54
C PRO A 311 26.15 0.49 -8.75
N ILE A 312 24.97 0.78 -9.32
CA ILE A 312 23.67 0.32 -8.83
C ILE A 312 22.94 -0.32 -10.02
N GLU A 313 22.71 -1.63 -9.95
CA GLU A 313 22.00 -2.37 -10.99
C GLU A 313 20.50 -2.46 -10.68
N MET A 314 19.68 -2.07 -11.66
CA MET A 314 18.23 -2.11 -11.57
C MET A 314 17.69 -3.37 -12.24
N ALA A 315 17.03 -4.22 -11.44
CA ALA A 315 16.36 -5.40 -11.96
C ALA A 315 15.16 -5.04 -12.87
N PRO A 316 15.03 -5.70 -14.03
CA PRO A 316 13.86 -5.57 -14.89
C PRO A 316 12.61 -6.08 -14.19
N LEU A 317 11.43 -5.57 -14.59
CA LEU A 317 10.15 -5.85 -13.94
C LEU A 317 9.80 -7.35 -13.99
N ARG A 318 10.21 -8.06 -15.04
CA ARG A 318 10.05 -9.52 -15.19
C ARG A 318 10.76 -10.36 -14.13
N GLU A 319 11.79 -9.82 -13.48
CA GLU A 319 12.52 -10.50 -12.39
C GLU A 319 11.93 -10.18 -11.01
N ARG A 320 11.00 -9.22 -10.94
CA ARG A 320 10.34 -8.75 -9.70
C ARG A 320 8.83 -8.61 -9.90
N VAL A 321 8.22 -9.64 -10.49
CA VAL A 321 6.78 -9.69 -10.79
C VAL A 321 5.91 -9.50 -9.53
N GLU A 322 6.40 -9.95 -8.38
CA GLU A 322 5.76 -9.76 -7.06
C GLU A 322 5.56 -8.29 -6.67
N ASP A 323 6.31 -7.36 -7.26
CA ASP A 323 6.16 -5.92 -7.01
C ASP A 323 5.05 -5.29 -7.87
N ILE A 324 4.54 -5.96 -8.91
CA ILE A 324 3.54 -5.40 -9.84
C ILE A 324 2.27 -4.92 -9.13
N PRO A 325 1.63 -5.69 -8.22
CA PRO A 325 0.43 -5.22 -7.54
C PRO A 325 0.68 -3.96 -6.70
N LEU A 326 1.85 -3.89 -6.03
CA LEU A 326 2.24 -2.73 -5.25
C LEU A 326 2.49 -1.51 -6.13
N LEU A 327 3.19 -1.70 -7.26
CA LEU A 327 3.44 -0.66 -8.25
C LEU A 327 2.13 -0.12 -8.83
N MET A 328 1.18 -0.99 -9.16
CA MET A 328 -0.13 -0.59 -9.67
C MET A 328 -0.88 0.26 -8.65
N ASN A 329 -0.93 -0.18 -7.39
CA ASN A 329 -1.60 0.58 -6.33
C ASN A 329 -1.01 1.98 -6.15
N GLU A 330 0.33 2.11 -6.18
CA GLU A 330 0.99 3.41 -6.09
C GLU A 330 0.66 4.29 -7.32
N LEU A 331 0.74 3.72 -8.53
CA LEU A 331 0.44 4.45 -9.76
C LEU A 331 -1.00 4.97 -9.77
N ILE A 332 -1.96 4.12 -9.37
CA ILE A 332 -3.37 4.49 -9.25
C ILE A 332 -3.54 5.59 -8.18
N SER A 333 -2.94 5.41 -6.99
CA SER A 333 -3.04 6.41 -5.92
C SER A 333 -2.47 7.76 -6.35
N ARG A 334 -1.34 7.77 -7.06
CA ARG A 334 -0.76 8.99 -7.60
C ARG A 334 -1.69 9.68 -8.61
N MET A 335 -2.31 8.91 -9.51
CA MET A 335 -3.29 9.44 -10.47
C MET A 335 -4.52 10.05 -9.78
N GLU A 336 -5.01 9.41 -8.71
CA GLU A 336 -6.13 9.92 -7.92
C GLU A 336 -5.79 11.25 -7.26
N HIS A 337 -4.59 11.38 -6.68
CA HIS A 337 -4.10 12.63 -6.09
C HIS A 337 -3.95 13.74 -7.14
N GLU A 338 -3.56 13.40 -8.37
CA GLU A 338 -3.49 14.31 -9.51
C GLU A 338 -4.87 14.61 -10.14
N LYS A 339 -5.96 14.06 -9.58
CA LYS A 339 -7.35 14.17 -10.08
C LYS A 339 -7.53 13.70 -11.53
N ARG A 340 -6.76 12.69 -11.95
CA ARG A 340 -6.76 12.14 -13.30
C ARG A 340 -7.71 10.94 -13.49
N GLY A 341 -8.51 10.64 -12.47
CA GLY A 341 -9.41 9.48 -12.43
C GLY A 341 -8.94 8.44 -11.41
N SER A 342 -9.83 7.48 -11.11
CA SER A 342 -9.57 6.31 -10.27
C SER A 342 -9.93 5.07 -11.06
N ILE A 343 -9.25 3.97 -10.81
CA ILE A 343 -9.55 2.69 -11.42
C ILE A 343 -9.17 1.57 -10.46
N ARG A 344 -9.87 0.43 -10.56
CA ARG A 344 -9.51 -0.79 -9.82
C ARG A 344 -9.32 -1.92 -10.81
N PHE A 345 -8.49 -2.89 -10.45
CA PHE A 345 -8.28 -4.10 -11.23
C PHE A 345 -8.79 -5.29 -10.40
N ASN A 346 -9.47 -6.23 -11.04
CA ASN A 346 -9.82 -7.50 -10.39
C ASN A 346 -8.57 -8.39 -10.25
N SER A 347 -8.67 -9.42 -9.42
CA SER A 347 -7.56 -10.36 -9.16
C SER A 347 -7.09 -11.08 -10.43
N ALA A 348 -8.02 -11.47 -11.32
CA ALA A 348 -7.70 -12.13 -12.58
C ALA A 348 -6.88 -11.26 -13.53
N ALA A 349 -7.23 -9.96 -13.65
CA ALA A 349 -6.47 -8.99 -14.42
C ALA A 349 -5.06 -8.80 -13.84
N ILE A 350 -4.92 -8.66 -12.52
CA ILE A 350 -3.61 -8.55 -11.86
C ILE A 350 -2.77 -9.80 -12.14
N MET A 351 -3.34 -11.00 -12.02
CA MET A 351 -2.64 -12.25 -12.34
C MET A 351 -2.19 -12.31 -13.81
N SER A 352 -3.04 -11.85 -14.74
CA SER A 352 -2.71 -11.75 -16.15
C SER A 352 -1.54 -10.80 -16.39
N LEU A 353 -1.54 -9.64 -15.73
CA LEU A 353 -0.45 -8.65 -15.79
C LEU A 353 0.87 -9.18 -15.20
N CYS A 354 0.80 -10.03 -14.18
CA CYS A 354 1.97 -10.70 -13.62
C CYS A 354 2.63 -11.70 -14.60
N ARG A 355 1.89 -12.24 -15.57
CA ARG A 355 2.44 -13.16 -16.59
C ARG A 355 3.09 -12.43 -17.78
N HIS A 356 2.83 -11.14 -17.96
CA HIS A 356 3.39 -10.36 -19.05
C HIS A 356 4.90 -10.13 -18.86
N GLY A 357 5.68 -10.14 -19.95
CA GLY A 357 7.15 -10.01 -19.89
C GLY A 357 7.69 -8.59 -19.66
N TRP A 358 6.84 -7.57 -19.78
CA TRP A 358 7.15 -6.15 -19.53
C TRP A 358 8.44 -5.63 -20.17
N PRO A 359 8.58 -5.67 -21.51
CA PRO A 359 9.76 -5.12 -22.21
C PRO A 359 9.97 -3.62 -21.95
N GLY A 360 8.91 -2.84 -21.68
CA GLY A 360 9.02 -1.44 -21.28
C GLY A 360 9.01 -1.20 -19.76
N ASN A 361 9.12 -2.27 -18.96
CA ASN A 361 9.21 -2.24 -17.51
C ASN A 361 8.09 -1.39 -16.85
N VAL A 362 8.42 -0.61 -15.81
CA VAL A 362 7.47 0.20 -15.05
C VAL A 362 6.87 1.32 -15.90
N ARG A 363 7.58 1.81 -16.92
CA ARG A 363 7.05 2.82 -17.85
C ARG A 363 5.91 2.26 -18.70
N GLU A 364 6.03 1.02 -19.17
CA GLU A 364 4.93 0.35 -19.88
C GLU A 364 3.74 0.09 -18.95
N LEU A 365 3.99 -0.33 -17.69
CA LEU A 365 2.94 -0.52 -16.69
C LEU A 365 2.19 0.78 -16.39
N ALA A 366 2.91 1.89 -16.17
CA ALA A 366 2.30 3.21 -15.97
C ALA A 366 1.44 3.65 -17.14
N ASN A 367 1.93 3.50 -18.38
CA ASN A 367 1.16 3.82 -19.58
C ASN A 367 -0.09 2.95 -19.73
N LEU A 368 -0.04 1.68 -19.29
CA LEU A 368 -1.22 0.81 -19.29
C LEU A 368 -2.26 1.29 -18.27
N VAL A 369 -1.85 1.52 -17.02
CA VAL A 369 -2.75 1.98 -15.95
C VAL A 369 -3.41 3.31 -16.33
N GLU A 370 -2.63 4.25 -16.86
CA GLU A 370 -3.14 5.53 -17.33
C GLU A 370 -4.15 5.37 -18.46
N ARG A 371 -3.85 4.52 -19.45
CA ARG A 371 -4.76 4.23 -20.55
C ARG A 371 -6.07 3.61 -20.06
N MET A 372 -6.01 2.67 -19.12
CA MET A 372 -7.21 2.04 -18.57
C MET A 372 -8.06 3.06 -17.81
N ALA A 373 -7.44 3.96 -17.04
CA ALA A 373 -8.15 5.00 -16.29
C ALA A 373 -8.87 6.01 -17.22
N ILE A 374 -8.31 6.30 -18.39
CA ILE A 374 -8.95 7.15 -19.40
C ILE A 374 -10.12 6.44 -20.06
N MET A 375 -9.98 5.15 -20.40
CA MET A 375 -11.02 4.39 -21.12
C MET A 375 -12.16 3.93 -20.21
N HIS A 376 -11.88 3.64 -18.93
CA HIS A 376 -12.84 3.15 -17.95
C HIS A 376 -12.76 3.98 -16.65
N PRO A 377 -13.21 5.24 -16.67
CA PRO A 377 -13.16 6.10 -15.48
C PRO A 377 -13.98 5.50 -14.33
N TYR A 378 -13.36 5.34 -13.16
CA TYR A 378 -13.98 4.77 -11.95
C TYR A 378 -14.48 3.32 -12.11
N GLY A 379 -14.01 2.62 -13.14
CA GLY A 379 -14.38 1.23 -13.44
C GLY A 379 -13.54 0.20 -12.69
N VAL A 380 -14.00 -1.05 -12.75
CA VAL A 380 -13.26 -2.23 -12.29
C VAL A 380 -12.83 -3.03 -13.52
N ILE A 381 -11.53 -3.02 -13.80
CA ILE A 381 -10.93 -3.70 -14.95
C ILE A 381 -10.83 -5.19 -14.72
N GLY A 382 -11.54 -5.95 -15.55
CA GLY A 382 -11.39 -7.39 -15.72
C GLY A 382 -10.41 -7.76 -16.83
N VAL A 383 -10.18 -9.06 -17.03
CA VAL A 383 -9.24 -9.56 -18.07
C VAL A 383 -9.69 -9.18 -19.48
N VAL A 384 -11.01 -9.19 -19.73
CA VAL A 384 -11.60 -8.87 -21.05
C VAL A 384 -11.42 -7.40 -21.44
N GLU A 385 -11.27 -6.51 -20.47
CA GLU A 385 -11.06 -5.08 -20.71
C GLU A 385 -9.58 -4.74 -20.95
N LEU A 386 -8.66 -5.61 -20.52
CA LEU A 386 -7.24 -5.47 -20.85
C LEU A 386 -7.02 -5.53 -22.36
N PRO A 387 -6.05 -4.78 -22.93
CA PRO A 387 -5.65 -4.96 -24.31
C PRO A 387 -5.22 -6.41 -24.59
N LYS A 388 -5.51 -6.95 -25.79
CA LYS A 388 -5.25 -8.36 -26.14
C LYS A 388 -3.83 -8.84 -25.80
N LYS A 389 -2.82 -7.97 -25.93
CA LYS A 389 -1.43 -8.29 -25.60
C LYS A 389 -1.15 -8.55 -24.10
N PHE A 390 -2.08 -8.22 -23.21
CA PHE A 390 -1.98 -8.40 -21.76
C PHE A 390 -2.92 -9.47 -21.21
N ARG A 391 -3.62 -10.22 -22.08
CA ARG A 391 -4.53 -11.32 -21.69
C ARG A 391 -3.79 -12.65 -21.73
N TYR A 392 -3.44 -13.17 -20.56
CA TYR A 392 -2.66 -14.41 -20.36
C TYR A 392 -3.36 -15.41 -19.43
N VAL A 393 -4.49 -15.01 -18.88
CA VAL A 393 -5.36 -15.86 -18.07
C VAL A 393 -6.68 -15.88 -18.83
N ASP A 394 -7.19 -17.07 -19.10
CA ASP A 394 -8.59 -17.21 -19.47
C ASP A 394 -9.37 -17.15 -18.16
N ASP A 395 -10.35 -16.24 -18.06
CA ASP A 395 -11.19 -16.14 -16.87
C ASP A 395 -12.07 -17.41 -16.86
N GLU A 396 -11.59 -18.49 -16.23
CA GLU A 396 -12.32 -19.77 -16.11
C GLU A 396 -13.69 -19.57 -15.44
N ASP A 397 -13.77 -18.59 -14.53
CA ASP A 397 -15.03 -18.19 -13.89
C ASP A 397 -16.01 -17.56 -14.89
N GLU A 398 -15.54 -16.82 -15.90
CA GLU A 398 -16.40 -16.22 -16.93
C GLU A 398 -16.75 -17.23 -18.04
N GLN A 399 -15.87 -18.21 -18.33
CA GLN A 399 -16.24 -19.36 -19.17
C GLN A 399 -17.29 -20.25 -18.50
N LEU A 400 -17.24 -20.37 -17.17
CA LEU A 400 -18.30 -21.03 -16.41
C LEU A 400 -19.60 -20.21 -16.47
N VAL A 401 -19.53 -18.88 -16.38
CA VAL A 401 -20.71 -18.00 -16.51
C VAL A 401 -21.26 -17.99 -17.94
N ASP A 402 -20.42 -18.02 -18.97
CA ASP A 402 -20.82 -18.09 -20.37
C ASP A 402 -21.35 -19.48 -20.74
N SER A 403 -20.79 -20.56 -20.18
CA SER A 403 -21.35 -21.92 -20.32
C SER A 403 -22.66 -22.08 -19.54
N LEU A 404 -22.79 -21.48 -18.36
CA LEU A 404 -24.05 -21.42 -17.63
C LEU A 404 -25.09 -20.54 -18.36
N ARG A 405 -24.66 -19.45 -19.01
CA ARG A 405 -25.51 -18.61 -19.87
C ARG A 405 -25.92 -19.34 -21.13
N SER A 406 -25.01 -20.03 -21.81
CA SER A 406 -25.34 -20.83 -22.98
C SER A 406 -26.23 -22.00 -22.62
N ASP A 407 -26.01 -22.66 -21.47
CA ASP A 407 -26.89 -23.69 -20.92
C ASP A 407 -28.26 -23.10 -20.56
N LEU A 408 -28.32 -21.89 -20.02
CA LEU A 408 -29.58 -21.19 -19.78
C LEU A 408 -30.28 -20.80 -21.09
N GLU A 409 -29.55 -20.32 -22.10
CA GLU A 409 -30.07 -19.94 -23.41
C GLU A 409 -30.56 -21.15 -24.20
N GLU A 410 -29.83 -22.27 -24.18
CA GLU A 410 -30.30 -23.56 -24.73
C GLU A 410 -31.52 -24.07 -23.97
N ARG A 411 -31.55 -23.98 -22.64
CA ARG A 411 -32.72 -24.35 -21.84
C ARG A 411 -33.92 -23.43 -22.07
N VAL A 412 -33.70 -22.16 -22.38
CA VAL A 412 -34.74 -21.18 -22.75
C VAL A 412 -35.22 -21.42 -24.19
N ALA A 413 -34.34 -21.82 -25.11
CA ALA A 413 -34.69 -22.16 -26.48
C ALA A 413 -35.48 -23.49 -26.58
N ILE A 414 -35.22 -24.45 -25.68
CA ILE A 414 -35.92 -25.75 -25.64
C ILE A 414 -37.25 -25.65 -24.89
N ASN A 415 -37.34 -24.82 -23.83
CA ASN A 415 -38.57 -24.60 -23.07
C ASN A 415 -39.09 -23.17 -23.28
N GLY A 416 -39.62 -22.91 -24.48
CA GLY A 416 -40.08 -21.60 -24.96
C GLY A 416 -41.29 -20.95 -24.25
N HIS A 417 -41.37 -21.03 -22.92
CA HIS A 417 -42.30 -20.25 -22.10
C HIS A 417 -41.63 -19.85 -20.78
N THR A 418 -40.86 -18.77 -20.80
CA THR A 418 -40.63 -17.97 -19.59
C THR A 418 -41.44 -16.69 -19.73
N PRO A 419 -42.32 -16.34 -18.76
CA PRO A 419 -42.99 -15.05 -18.78
C PRO A 419 -41.94 -13.95 -18.67
N ASP A 420 -42.05 -12.98 -19.57
CA ASP A 420 -41.17 -11.82 -19.68
C ASP A 420 -41.22 -10.98 -18.39
N PHE A 421 -40.20 -11.11 -17.53
CA PHE A 421 -40.10 -10.37 -16.27
C PHE A 421 -39.46 -8.98 -16.43
N THR A 422 -39.00 -8.60 -17.63
CA THR A 422 -38.32 -7.32 -17.85
C THR A 422 -39.22 -6.25 -18.48
N ALA A 423 -40.43 -6.61 -18.92
CA ALA A 423 -41.42 -5.64 -19.38
C ALA A 423 -42.17 -4.98 -18.21
N ASN A 424 -41.73 -3.77 -17.82
CA ASN A 424 -42.45 -2.74 -17.04
C ASN A 424 -42.25 -2.65 -15.52
N ALA A 425 -41.02 -2.76 -15.00
CA ALA A 425 -40.73 -2.24 -13.64
C ALA A 425 -40.09 -0.83 -13.71
N MET A 426 -40.91 0.21 -13.92
CA MET A 426 -40.50 1.61 -13.70
C MET A 426 -40.87 2.04 -12.28
N LEU A 427 -39.92 2.62 -11.55
CA LEU A 427 -40.15 3.16 -10.20
C LEU A 427 -40.99 4.45 -10.28
N PRO A 428 -42.16 4.54 -9.61
CA PRO A 428 -42.95 5.76 -9.59
C PRO A 428 -42.21 6.93 -8.91
N PRO A 429 -42.40 8.19 -9.35
CA PRO A 429 -41.69 9.34 -8.78
C PRO A 429 -42.02 9.63 -7.30
N GLU A 430 -43.12 9.08 -6.79
CA GLU A 430 -43.55 9.18 -5.38
C GLU A 430 -42.91 8.11 -4.47
N GLY A 431 -42.11 7.20 -5.04
CA GLY A 431 -41.56 6.04 -4.36
C GLY A 431 -42.58 4.90 -4.24
N LEU A 432 -42.11 3.69 -3.92
CA LEU A 432 -42.97 2.55 -3.58
C LEU A 432 -42.47 1.87 -2.31
N ASP A 433 -43.39 1.36 -1.49
CA ASP A 433 -43.03 0.37 -0.47
C ASP A 433 -42.81 -0.98 -1.16
N LEU A 434 -41.53 -1.31 -1.36
CA LEU A 434 -41.10 -2.50 -2.06
C LEU A 434 -41.60 -3.78 -1.37
N LYS A 435 -41.76 -3.77 -0.05
CA LYS A 435 -42.17 -4.95 0.72
C LYS A 435 -43.63 -5.29 0.44
N ASP A 436 -44.48 -4.28 0.38
CA ASP A 436 -45.91 -4.45 0.10
C ASP A 436 -46.15 -4.77 -1.38
N TYR A 437 -45.41 -4.15 -2.29
CA TYR A 437 -45.49 -4.45 -3.72
C TYR A 437 -45.07 -5.88 -4.05
N LEU A 438 -43.93 -6.34 -3.52
CA LEU A 438 -43.49 -7.73 -3.70
C LEU A 438 -44.44 -8.71 -3.01
N GLY A 439 -45.01 -8.34 -1.86
CA GLY A 439 -46.03 -9.14 -1.17
C GLY A 439 -47.31 -9.32 -2.00
N GLY A 440 -47.81 -8.24 -2.63
CA GLY A 440 -48.99 -8.30 -3.50
C GLY A 440 -48.76 -9.09 -4.77
N LEU A 441 -47.58 -8.94 -5.39
CA LEU A 441 -47.18 -9.70 -6.58
C LEU A 441 -47.04 -11.19 -6.25
N GLU A 442 -46.43 -11.52 -5.11
CA GLU A 442 -46.33 -12.89 -4.60
C GLU A 442 -47.72 -13.51 -4.34
N GLN A 443 -48.63 -12.77 -3.71
CA GLN A 443 -50.00 -13.22 -3.48
C GLN A 443 -50.74 -13.49 -4.80
N GLY A 444 -50.60 -12.60 -5.78
CA GLY A 444 -51.23 -12.76 -7.10
C GLY A 444 -50.74 -14.01 -7.84
N LEU A 445 -49.42 -14.26 -7.84
CA LEU A 445 -48.84 -15.44 -8.47
C LEU A 445 -49.26 -16.75 -7.78
N ILE A 446 -49.37 -16.74 -6.44
CA ILE A 446 -49.86 -17.89 -5.69
C ILE A 446 -51.33 -18.18 -6.05
N GLN A 447 -52.16 -17.16 -6.12
CA GLN A 447 -53.57 -17.31 -6.49
C GLN A 447 -53.73 -17.87 -7.91
N GLN A 448 -52.99 -17.31 -8.88
CA GLN A 448 -53.03 -17.76 -10.26
C GLN A 448 -52.53 -19.22 -10.41
N ALA A 449 -51.48 -19.60 -9.67
CA ALA A 449 -50.99 -20.97 -9.67
C ALA A 449 -51.98 -21.95 -9.03
N LEU A 450 -52.76 -21.51 -8.03
CA LEU A 450 -53.81 -22.32 -7.42
C LEU A 450 -55.03 -22.47 -8.35
N ASP A 451 -55.43 -21.40 -9.02
CA ASP A 451 -56.55 -21.41 -9.98
C ASP A 451 -56.23 -22.31 -11.18
N ASP A 452 -55.03 -22.18 -11.75
CA ASP A 452 -54.58 -23.04 -12.86
C ASP A 452 -54.39 -24.51 -12.45
N ALA A 453 -54.16 -24.78 -11.17
CA ALA A 453 -54.02 -26.13 -10.62
C ALA A 453 -55.34 -26.68 -10.04
N ASN A 454 -56.48 -26.02 -10.29
CA ASN A 454 -57.79 -26.36 -9.73
C ASN A 454 -57.79 -26.56 -8.20
N GLY A 455 -56.99 -25.77 -7.47
CA GLY A 455 -56.88 -25.85 -6.01
C GLY A 455 -55.96 -26.96 -5.47
N ILE A 456 -55.30 -27.73 -6.34
CA ILE A 456 -54.36 -28.78 -5.92
C ILE A 456 -53.01 -28.15 -5.53
N VAL A 457 -52.79 -28.00 -4.22
CA VAL A 457 -51.61 -27.34 -3.63
C VAL A 457 -50.28 -27.98 -4.05
N ALA A 458 -50.23 -29.30 -4.25
CA ALA A 458 -49.00 -29.98 -4.68
C ALA A 458 -48.58 -29.56 -6.11
N ARG A 459 -49.54 -29.51 -7.05
CA ARG A 459 -49.30 -29.07 -8.43
C ARG A 459 -49.02 -27.57 -8.51
N ALA A 460 -49.69 -26.75 -7.70
CA ALA A 460 -49.41 -25.32 -7.60
C ALA A 460 -48.00 -25.04 -7.06
N ALA A 461 -47.54 -25.81 -6.06
CA ALA A 461 -46.19 -25.69 -5.50
C ALA A 461 -45.11 -26.08 -6.51
N GLU A 462 -45.35 -27.16 -7.27
CA GLU A 462 -44.46 -27.61 -8.34
C GLU A 462 -44.35 -26.57 -9.46
N ARG A 463 -45.48 -25.96 -9.85
CA ARG A 463 -45.52 -24.91 -10.87
C ARG A 463 -44.78 -23.63 -10.45
N LEU A 464 -44.87 -23.26 -9.18
CA LEU A 464 -44.12 -22.15 -8.59
C LEU A 464 -42.68 -22.52 -8.20
N ARG A 465 -42.26 -23.78 -8.42
CA ARG A 465 -40.94 -24.31 -8.06
C ARG A 465 -40.57 -24.11 -6.59
N ILE A 466 -41.54 -24.20 -5.70
CA ILE A 466 -41.33 -24.13 -4.25
C ILE A 466 -41.81 -25.41 -3.56
N ARG A 467 -41.29 -25.71 -2.36
CA ARG A 467 -41.73 -26.88 -1.60
C ARG A 467 -43.20 -26.70 -1.19
N ARG A 468 -43.98 -27.79 -1.24
CA ARG A 468 -45.40 -27.81 -0.83
C ARG A 468 -45.62 -27.20 0.56
N THR A 469 -44.76 -27.53 1.52
CA THR A 469 -44.82 -27.00 2.89
C THR A 469 -44.66 -25.48 2.94
N THR A 470 -43.74 -24.93 2.13
CA THR A 470 -43.52 -23.49 1.99
C THR A 470 -44.71 -22.79 1.34
N LEU A 471 -45.35 -23.40 0.34
CA LEU A 471 -46.57 -22.85 -0.26
C LEU A 471 -47.72 -22.81 0.77
N VAL A 472 -47.89 -23.86 1.57
CA VAL A 472 -48.93 -23.91 2.62
C VAL A 472 -48.72 -22.83 3.69
N GLU A 473 -47.48 -22.58 4.11
CA GLU A 473 -47.16 -21.50 5.05
C GLU A 473 -47.47 -20.12 4.46
N LYS A 474 -47.14 -19.90 3.18
CA LYS A 474 -47.45 -18.65 2.47
C LYS A 474 -48.94 -18.45 2.27
N MET A 475 -49.69 -19.49 1.91
CA MET A 475 -51.15 -19.45 1.82
C MET A 475 -51.78 -19.06 3.17
N ARG A 476 -51.29 -19.61 4.29
CA ARG A 476 -51.75 -19.22 5.64
C ARG A 476 -51.42 -17.78 5.97
N LYS A 477 -50.20 -17.34 5.66
CA LYS A 477 -49.74 -15.97 5.89
C LYS A 477 -50.60 -14.93 5.15
N TYR A 478 -51.05 -15.25 3.94
CA TYR A 478 -51.88 -14.38 3.11
C TYR A 478 -53.39 -14.67 3.20
N GLY A 479 -53.83 -15.54 4.12
CA GLY A 479 -55.24 -15.82 4.36
C GLY A 479 -55.98 -16.55 3.23
N MET A 480 -55.28 -17.33 2.40
CA MET A 480 -55.87 -18.08 1.28
C MET A 480 -56.35 -19.47 1.74
N SER A 481 -57.66 -19.75 1.63
CA SER A 481 -58.25 -21.05 1.99
C SER A 481 -58.41 -21.98 0.79
N ARG A 482 -58.31 -23.29 1.04
CA ARG A 482 -58.56 -24.36 0.06
C ARG A 482 -60.05 -24.34 -0.33
N ARG A 483 -60.35 -24.44 -1.63
CA ARG A 483 -61.71 -24.82 -2.06
C ARG A 483 -61.87 -26.32 -1.79
N ASP A 484 -62.79 -26.67 -0.90
CA ASP A 484 -63.15 -28.06 -0.64
C ASP A 484 -63.94 -28.61 -1.83
N GLY A 485 -63.27 -29.43 -2.63
CA GLY A 485 -63.81 -30.19 -3.74
C GLY A 485 -62.75 -31.18 -4.22
N ASP A 486 -63.12 -32.45 -4.31
CA ASP A 486 -62.33 -33.62 -4.73
C ASP A 486 -61.44 -34.26 -3.65
N GLU A 487 -62.10 -34.78 -2.61
CA GLU A 487 -61.79 -36.13 -2.13
C GLU A 487 -62.40 -37.13 -3.12
N GLN A 488 -61.58 -37.74 -3.99
CA GLN A 488 -61.62 -39.13 -4.46
C GLN A 488 -60.83 -39.33 -5.76
N ALA A 489 -60.21 -40.51 -5.86
CA ALA A 489 -59.39 -41.10 -6.93
C ALA A 489 -57.89 -40.72 -6.91
N ASP A 490 -56.95 -41.64 -6.77
CA ASP A 490 -56.99 -43.09 -6.55
C ASP A 490 -55.60 -43.54 -6.04
N ASP A 491 -55.60 -44.70 -5.39
CA ASP A 491 -54.44 -45.55 -5.08
C ASP A 491 -53.58 -45.90 -6.31
#